data_AF-A0A961P8Z6-F1
#
_entry.id   AF-A0A961P8Z6-F1
#
_cell.length_a   1.000
_cell.length_b   1.000
_cell.length_c   1.000
_cell.angle_alpha   90.00
_cell.angle_beta   90.00
_cell.angle_gamma   90.00
#
_symmetry.space_group_name_H-M   'P 1'
#
loop_
_entity.id
_entity.type
_entity.pdbx_description
1 polymer ?
#
loop_
_entity_poly.entity_id
_entity_poly.type
_entity_poly.pdbx_seq_one_letter_code
_entity_poly.pdbx_strand_id
1 'polypeptide(L)'
;MRKYLLSAVAVSAVVAGSNAAYADAAAAEKWINDEFQPSSLTKEEQMAEMQWFIDAAKPFAGMEINVLSEGIPTHSYESTVLTKAFEDITGIKVNHQILGEGEVVQAVQTQMQTQRNLYDGYVNDSDLIGTHARLQLAYNLTDQMAGGWKDVTNPGLDLPDFMGSQFTTGPDGKLYQLPDQQFAN
;
A
#
# COMPACT_ATOMS: atom_id res chain seq x y z
N MET A 1 41.88 -58.17 22.92
CA MET A 1 41.51 -57.85 21.53
C MET A 1 40.45 -56.75 21.55
N ARG A 2 40.78 -55.60 20.95
CA ARG A 2 39.93 -54.42 20.74
C ARG A 2 38.65 -54.78 19.99
N LYS A 3 37.50 -54.21 20.39
CA LYS A 3 36.45 -53.77 19.45
C LYS A 3 35.81 -52.51 20.02
N TYR A 4 36.20 -51.37 19.48
CA TYR A 4 35.53 -50.08 19.67
C TYR A 4 34.24 -50.12 18.84
N LEU A 5 33.08 -50.03 19.50
CA LEU A 5 31.81 -49.80 18.82
C LEU A 5 31.66 -48.28 18.67
N LEU A 6 31.94 -47.82 17.45
CA LEU A 6 31.65 -46.46 16.99
C LEU A 6 30.13 -46.33 16.83
N SER A 7 29.47 -45.64 17.77
CA SER A 7 28.10 -45.18 17.59
C SER A 7 28.09 -44.05 16.57
N ALA A 8 27.62 -44.35 15.35
CA ALA A 8 27.37 -43.35 14.33
C ALA A 8 26.13 -42.54 14.72
N VAL A 9 26.32 -41.28 15.10
CA VAL A 9 25.23 -40.31 15.23
C VAL A 9 24.94 -39.77 13.83
N ALA A 10 23.85 -40.22 13.22
CA ALA A 10 23.32 -39.59 12.02
C ALA A 10 22.62 -38.28 12.43
N VAL A 11 23.30 -37.16 12.24
CA VAL A 11 22.67 -35.83 12.30
C VAL A 11 21.96 -35.63 10.96
N SER A 12 20.67 -35.90 10.93
CA SER A 12 19.79 -35.44 9.84
C SER A 12 19.64 -33.93 9.99
N ALA A 13 20.48 -33.17 9.30
CA ALA A 13 20.25 -31.74 9.10
C ALA A 13 19.01 -31.59 8.21
N VAL A 14 17.85 -31.37 8.82
CA VAL A 14 16.69 -30.83 8.12
C VAL A 14 17.04 -29.38 7.80
N VAL A 15 17.60 -29.16 6.62
CA VAL A 15 17.53 -27.85 5.97
C VAL A 15 16.06 -27.69 5.59
N ALA A 16 15.26 -27.19 6.54
CA ALA A 16 14.02 -26.53 6.19
C ALA A 16 14.47 -25.31 5.41
N GLY A 17 14.49 -25.45 4.07
CA GLY A 17 14.70 -24.35 3.17
C GLY A 17 13.71 -23.27 3.56
N SER A 18 14.23 -22.16 4.05
CA SER A 18 13.51 -20.90 4.04
C SER A 18 13.00 -20.71 2.61
N ASN A 19 11.70 -20.86 2.39
CA ASN A 19 11.00 -20.39 1.18
C ASN A 19 11.05 -18.86 1.05
N ALA A 20 12.10 -18.22 1.58
CA ALA A 20 12.36 -16.79 1.50
C ALA A 20 13.23 -16.43 0.28
N ALA A 21 13.51 -17.39 -0.61
CA ALA A 21 14.20 -17.16 -1.86
C ALA A 21 13.14 -17.12 -2.98
N TYR A 22 12.99 -15.96 -3.65
CA TYR A 22 12.08 -15.66 -4.77
C TYR A 22 10.63 -15.27 -4.44
N ALA A 23 10.31 -14.79 -3.23
CA ALA A 23 9.05 -14.09 -3.06
C ALA A 23 9.08 -12.82 -3.92
N ASP A 24 8.04 -12.69 -4.75
CA ASP A 24 7.51 -11.45 -5.31
C ASP A 24 8.06 -10.93 -6.66
N ALA A 25 9.28 -11.28 -7.08
CA ALA A 25 9.78 -10.86 -8.41
C ALA A 25 9.04 -11.53 -9.59
N ALA A 26 8.71 -12.82 -9.45
CA ALA A 26 7.93 -13.55 -10.46
C ALA A 26 6.45 -13.11 -10.46
N ALA A 27 5.92 -12.76 -9.29
CA ALA A 27 4.58 -12.19 -9.17
C ALA A 27 4.53 -10.80 -9.82
N ALA A 28 5.50 -9.94 -9.53
CA ALA A 28 5.67 -8.63 -10.15
C ALA A 28 5.74 -8.73 -11.68
N GLU A 29 6.60 -9.61 -12.22
CA GLU A 29 6.69 -9.78 -13.67
C GLU A 29 5.35 -10.21 -14.29
N LYS A 30 4.62 -11.12 -13.62
CA LYS A 30 3.29 -11.53 -14.07
C LYS A 30 2.31 -10.36 -14.09
N TRP A 31 2.21 -9.60 -13.00
CA TRP A 31 1.32 -8.42 -12.92
C TRP A 31 1.67 -7.36 -13.97
N ILE A 32 2.96 -7.12 -14.22
CA ILE A 32 3.43 -6.21 -15.28
C ILE A 32 2.96 -6.65 -16.66
N ASN A 33 3.06 -7.94 -16.99
CA ASN A 33 2.69 -8.44 -18.31
C ASN A 33 1.17 -8.53 -18.51
N ASP A 34 0.43 -8.85 -17.45
CA ASP A 34 -0.99 -9.20 -17.54
C ASP A 34 -1.94 -8.02 -17.24
N GLU A 35 -1.57 -7.12 -16.32
CA GLU A 35 -2.49 -6.11 -15.75
C GLU A 35 -1.98 -4.68 -15.88
N PHE A 36 -0.69 -4.40 -15.63
CA PHE A 36 -0.15 -3.04 -15.59
C PHE A 36 0.17 -2.46 -16.98
N GLN A 37 -0.68 -2.76 -17.97
CA GLN A 37 -0.58 -2.27 -19.33
C GLN A 37 -1.83 -1.51 -19.76
N PRO A 38 -1.69 -0.44 -20.57
CA PRO A 38 -0.43 0.15 -21.07
C PRO A 38 0.32 0.95 -19.99
N SER A 39 1.65 1.02 -20.09
CA SER A 39 2.49 1.83 -19.20
C SER A 39 3.33 2.87 -19.97
N SER A 40 3.59 4.01 -19.35
CA SER A 40 4.57 5.00 -19.82
C SER A 40 6.01 4.55 -19.55
N LEU A 41 6.20 3.62 -18.61
CA LEU A 41 7.48 3.05 -18.24
C LEU A 41 7.82 1.85 -19.14
N THR A 42 9.10 1.72 -19.47
CA THR A 42 9.63 0.49 -20.08
C THR A 42 9.45 -0.70 -19.13
N LYS A 43 9.52 -1.93 -19.65
CA LYS A 43 9.39 -3.12 -18.81
C LYS A 43 10.50 -3.18 -17.75
N GLU A 44 11.71 -2.75 -18.11
CA GLU A 44 12.85 -2.66 -17.20
C GLU A 44 12.60 -1.67 -16.06
N GLU A 45 12.03 -0.50 -16.35
CA GLU A 45 11.65 0.50 -15.35
C GLU A 45 10.52 0.01 -14.44
N GLN A 46 9.50 -0.66 -14.99
CA GLN A 46 8.43 -1.27 -14.19
C GLN A 46 8.99 -2.34 -13.24
N MET A 47 9.91 -3.19 -13.71
CA MET A 47 10.55 -4.19 -12.85
C MET A 47 11.40 -3.55 -11.76
N ALA A 48 12.08 -2.43 -12.05
CA ALA A 48 12.84 -1.69 -11.05
C ALA A 48 11.93 -1.07 -9.99
N GLU A 49 10.78 -0.54 -10.37
CA GLU A 49 9.77 -0.03 -9.44
C GLU A 49 9.17 -1.14 -8.57
N MET A 50 8.82 -2.28 -9.16
CA MET A 50 8.32 -3.42 -8.37
C MET A 50 9.38 -3.95 -7.40
N GLN A 51 10.65 -3.96 -7.80
CA GLN A 51 11.75 -4.29 -6.90
C GLN A 51 11.85 -3.30 -5.72
N TRP A 52 11.58 -2.01 -5.96
CA TRP A 52 11.50 -1.02 -4.89
C TRP A 52 10.35 -1.33 -3.92
N PHE A 53 9.16 -1.68 -4.40
CA PHE A 53 8.04 -2.08 -3.53
C PHE A 53 8.40 -3.30 -2.67
N ILE A 54 8.99 -4.33 -3.28
CA ILE A 54 9.44 -5.55 -2.58
C ILE A 54 10.43 -5.18 -1.46
N ASP A 55 11.41 -4.33 -1.75
CA ASP A 55 12.44 -3.95 -0.80
C ASP A 55 11.91 -3.06 0.34
N ALA A 56 11.06 -2.07 0.01
CA ALA A 56 10.45 -1.16 0.97
C ALA A 56 9.45 -1.89 1.90
N ALA A 57 8.80 -2.95 1.43
CA ALA A 57 7.83 -3.72 2.19
C ALA A 57 8.44 -4.68 3.22
N LYS A 58 9.73 -5.05 3.10
CA LYS A 58 10.39 -6.03 3.98
C LYS A 58 10.16 -5.81 5.49
N PRO A 59 10.21 -4.58 6.05
CA PRO A 59 9.97 -4.36 7.47
C PRO A 59 8.51 -4.61 7.91
N PHE A 60 7.59 -4.69 6.95
CA PHE A 60 6.15 -4.76 7.16
C PHE A 60 5.56 -6.11 6.69
N ALA A 61 6.41 -7.09 6.35
CA ALA A 61 5.96 -8.39 5.89
C ALA A 61 4.98 -9.05 6.90
N GLY A 62 3.83 -9.52 6.41
CA GLY A 62 2.76 -10.09 7.23
C GLY A 62 1.88 -9.06 7.94
N MET A 63 2.05 -7.77 7.65
CA MET A 63 1.13 -6.73 8.09
C MET A 63 -0.20 -6.83 7.34
N GLU A 64 -1.28 -6.45 8.02
CA GLU A 64 -2.62 -6.35 7.48
C GLU A 64 -3.10 -4.92 7.72
N ILE A 65 -3.53 -4.25 6.65
CA ILE A 65 -4.07 -2.87 6.70
C ILE A 65 -5.52 -2.87 6.23
N ASN A 66 -6.35 -2.01 6.82
CA ASN A 66 -7.76 -1.89 6.51
C ASN A 66 -8.03 -0.55 5.84
N VAL A 67 -8.62 -0.59 4.65
CA VAL A 67 -8.95 0.59 3.84
C VAL A 67 -10.45 0.62 3.61
N LEU A 68 -11.05 1.81 3.64
CA LEU A 68 -12.46 2.01 3.34
C LEU A 68 -12.66 2.98 2.18
N SER A 69 -13.54 2.63 1.25
CA SER A 69 -14.00 3.54 0.20
C SER A 69 -15.46 3.33 -0.17
N GLU A 70 -16.00 4.20 -1.03
CA GLU A 70 -17.37 4.11 -1.51
C GLU A 70 -17.56 3.09 -2.66
N GLY A 71 -18.81 2.70 -2.92
CA GLY A 71 -19.17 1.73 -3.96
C GLY A 71 -19.21 2.29 -5.37
N ILE A 72 -18.07 2.27 -6.06
CA ILE A 72 -17.94 2.65 -7.48
C ILE A 72 -17.01 1.69 -8.23
N PRO A 73 -16.98 1.70 -9.58
CA PRO A 73 -16.13 0.80 -10.36
C PRO A 73 -14.63 0.91 -10.06
N THR A 74 -14.09 2.12 -9.86
CA THR A 74 -12.66 2.35 -9.56
C THR A 74 -12.25 1.62 -8.28
N HIS A 75 -12.98 1.85 -7.18
CA HIS A 75 -12.73 1.19 -5.91
C HIS A 75 -12.99 -0.32 -5.95
N SER A 76 -13.92 -0.78 -6.80
CA SER A 76 -14.14 -2.22 -7.02
C SER A 76 -12.91 -2.86 -7.68
N TYR A 77 -12.28 -2.16 -8.62
CA TYR A 77 -11.02 -2.60 -9.23
C TYR A 77 -9.87 -2.59 -8.21
N GLU A 78 -9.69 -1.50 -7.47
CA GLU A 78 -8.67 -1.43 -6.41
C GLU A 78 -8.81 -2.56 -5.40
N SER A 79 -10.01 -2.74 -4.84
CA SER A 79 -10.27 -3.70 -3.76
C SER A 79 -10.14 -5.16 -4.16
N THR A 80 -10.29 -5.48 -5.45
CA THR A 80 -10.28 -6.88 -5.94
C THR A 80 -9.06 -7.24 -6.77
N VAL A 81 -8.40 -6.26 -7.39
CA VAL A 81 -7.25 -6.45 -8.27
C VAL A 81 -5.99 -5.86 -7.64
N LEU A 82 -5.98 -4.56 -7.31
CA LEU A 82 -4.76 -3.90 -6.84
C LEU A 82 -4.35 -4.35 -5.43
N THR A 83 -5.30 -4.59 -4.52
CA THR A 83 -5.00 -5.17 -3.20
C THR A 83 -4.32 -6.52 -3.31
N LYS A 84 -4.78 -7.36 -4.24
CA LYS A 84 -4.21 -8.67 -4.51
C LYS A 84 -2.82 -8.55 -5.14
N ALA A 85 -2.65 -7.64 -6.10
CA ALA A 85 -1.34 -7.39 -6.69
C ALA A 85 -0.34 -6.91 -5.63
N PHE A 86 -0.76 -6.00 -4.75
CA PHE A 86 0.06 -5.50 -3.66
C PHE A 86 0.43 -6.63 -2.69
N GLU A 87 -0.51 -7.49 -2.29
CA GLU A 87 -0.22 -8.64 -1.43
C GLU A 87 0.73 -9.65 -2.11
N ASP A 88 0.49 -9.98 -3.39
CA ASP A 88 1.34 -10.88 -4.16
C ASP A 88 2.77 -10.33 -4.38
N ILE A 89 2.96 -9.00 -4.33
CA ILE A 89 4.25 -8.33 -4.58
C ILE A 89 4.97 -7.95 -3.27
N THR A 90 4.25 -7.77 -2.16
CA THR A 90 4.84 -7.22 -0.92
C THR A 90 4.66 -8.12 0.29
N GLY A 91 3.75 -9.09 0.21
CA GLY A 91 3.28 -9.87 1.35
C GLY A 91 2.47 -9.07 2.38
N ILE A 92 2.07 -7.83 2.06
CA ILE A 92 1.20 -7.00 2.91
C ILE A 92 -0.24 -7.19 2.46
N LYS A 93 -1.11 -7.58 3.38
CA LYS A 93 -2.52 -7.77 3.08
C LYS A 93 -3.30 -6.47 3.22
N VAL A 94 -4.10 -6.13 2.22
CA VAL A 94 -4.99 -4.96 2.24
C VAL A 94 -6.44 -5.42 2.27
N ASN A 95 -7.11 -5.26 3.41
CA ASN A 95 -8.56 -5.44 3.51
C ASN A 95 -9.24 -4.16 3.05
N HIS A 96 -9.63 -4.10 1.78
CA HIS A 96 -10.33 -2.95 1.24
C HIS A 96 -11.84 -3.19 1.28
N GLN A 97 -12.51 -2.52 2.22
CA GLN A 97 -13.95 -2.57 2.39
C GLN A 97 -14.63 -1.50 1.53
N ILE A 98 -15.77 -1.87 0.95
CA ILE A 98 -16.64 -0.98 0.18
C ILE A 98 -17.95 -0.77 0.94
N LEU A 99 -18.33 0.48 1.17
CA LEU A 99 -19.62 0.89 1.74
C LEU A 99 -20.27 1.99 0.88
N GLY A 100 -21.45 2.47 1.27
CA GLY A 100 -22.01 3.69 0.68
C GLY A 100 -21.22 4.93 1.11
N GLU A 101 -21.22 5.98 0.27
CA GLU A 101 -20.53 7.25 0.52
C GLU A 101 -20.87 7.83 1.91
N GLY A 102 -22.16 7.82 2.28
CA GLY A 102 -22.63 8.31 3.58
C GLY A 102 -22.01 7.55 4.76
N GLU A 103 -21.86 6.24 4.64
CA GLU A 103 -21.19 5.41 5.64
C GLU A 103 -19.69 5.65 5.71
N VAL A 104 -19.02 5.93 4.57
CA VAL A 104 -17.61 6.34 4.55
C VAL A 104 -17.43 7.63 5.33
N VAL A 105 -18.24 8.65 5.05
CA VAL A 105 -18.20 9.94 5.77
C VAL A 105 -18.46 9.75 7.26
N GLN A 106 -19.43 8.91 7.63
CA GLN A 106 -19.71 8.61 9.03
C GLN A 106 -18.53 7.91 9.72
N ALA A 107 -17.85 6.99 9.05
CA ALA A 107 -16.68 6.30 9.59
C ALA A 107 -15.51 7.29 9.82
N VAL A 108 -15.19 8.14 8.84
CA VAL A 108 -14.16 9.19 8.97
C VAL A 108 -14.46 10.11 10.16
N GLN A 109 -15.70 10.61 10.26
CA GLN A 109 -16.11 11.48 11.35
C GLN A 109 -16.05 10.77 12.71
N THR A 110 -16.43 9.49 12.77
CA THR A 110 -16.37 8.69 14.00
C THR A 110 -14.92 8.49 14.46
N GLN A 111 -14.00 8.15 13.55
CA GLN A 111 -12.57 8.03 13.85
C GLN A 111 -12.01 9.36 14.35
N MET A 112 -12.34 10.48 13.71
CA MET A 112 -11.92 11.82 14.15
C MET A 112 -12.44 12.19 15.55
N GLN A 113 -13.73 11.93 15.82
CA GLN A 113 -14.37 12.29 17.10
C GLN A 113 -13.89 11.41 18.26
N THR A 114 -13.71 10.11 18.00
CA THR A 114 -13.31 9.15 19.04
C THR A 114 -11.80 9.02 19.20
N GLN A 115 -11.04 9.49 18.21
CA GLN A 115 -9.59 9.29 18.08
C GLN A 115 -9.19 7.81 18.14
N ARG A 116 -10.10 6.90 17.75
CA ARG A 116 -9.86 5.47 17.64
C ARG A 116 -9.67 5.11 16.18
N ASN A 117 -8.63 4.34 15.89
CA ASN A 117 -8.41 3.80 14.56
C ASN A 117 -9.52 2.80 14.21
N LEU A 118 -10.30 3.11 13.18
CA LEU A 118 -11.30 2.23 12.57
C LEU A 118 -10.75 1.64 11.27
N TYR A 119 -10.10 2.47 10.45
CA TYR A 119 -9.39 2.09 9.23
C TYR A 119 -8.08 2.86 9.13
N ASP A 120 -7.09 2.20 8.53
CA ASP A 120 -5.74 2.72 8.33
C ASP A 120 -5.68 3.69 7.15
N GLY A 121 -6.61 3.56 6.19
CA GLY A 121 -6.76 4.45 5.05
C GLY A 121 -8.23 4.65 4.64
N TYR A 122 -8.53 5.81 4.07
CA TYR A 122 -9.83 6.14 3.52
C TYR A 122 -9.67 6.74 2.12
N VAL A 123 -10.55 6.38 1.21
CA VAL A 123 -10.79 7.15 -0.03
C VAL A 123 -12.08 7.92 0.18
N ASN A 124 -11.96 9.25 0.32
CA ASN A 124 -13.08 10.14 0.57
C ASN A 124 -12.94 11.45 -0.22
N ASP A 125 -14.06 12.09 -0.49
CA ASP A 125 -14.13 13.29 -1.31
C ASP A 125 -13.33 14.48 -0.75
N SER A 126 -12.82 15.29 -1.69
CA SER A 126 -11.96 16.44 -1.37
C SER A 126 -12.68 17.60 -0.67
N ASP A 127 -14.01 17.57 -0.58
CA ASP A 127 -14.77 18.56 0.20
C ASP A 127 -14.43 18.51 1.70
N LEU A 128 -13.89 17.39 2.19
CA LEU A 128 -13.32 17.27 3.54
C LEU A 128 -11.95 17.95 3.71
N ILE A 129 -11.31 18.50 2.67
CA ILE A 129 -9.94 19.02 2.77
C ILE A 129 -9.80 20.12 3.85
N GLY A 130 -10.80 20.99 3.97
CA GLY A 130 -10.82 22.01 5.02
C GLY A 130 -11.02 21.46 6.44
N THR A 131 -11.59 20.27 6.57
CA THR A 131 -11.68 19.54 7.84
C THR A 131 -10.33 18.91 8.19
N HIS A 132 -9.71 18.21 7.24
CA HIS A 132 -8.39 17.59 7.42
C HIS A 132 -7.33 18.62 7.83
N ALA A 133 -7.23 19.73 7.09
CA ALA A 133 -6.29 20.80 7.36
C ALA A 133 -6.56 21.55 8.69
N ARG A 134 -7.81 21.61 9.15
CA ARG A 134 -8.15 22.33 10.39
C ARG A 134 -7.99 21.48 11.64
N LEU A 135 -8.39 20.20 11.56
CA LEU A 135 -8.38 19.31 12.72
C LEU A 135 -7.03 18.64 12.92
N GLN A 136 -6.20 18.53 11.88
CA GLN A 136 -4.87 17.88 11.95
C GLN A 136 -4.97 16.43 12.48
N LEU A 137 -6.05 15.74 12.11
CA LEU A 137 -6.30 14.33 12.44
C LEU A 137 -6.08 13.38 11.25
N ALA A 138 -5.69 13.94 10.10
CA ALA A 138 -5.17 13.21 8.95
C ALA A 138 -3.68 13.52 8.80
N TYR A 139 -2.92 12.58 8.23
CA TYR A 139 -1.51 12.79 7.96
C TYR A 139 -1.32 13.79 6.81
N ASN A 140 -0.56 14.84 7.06
CA ASN A 140 -0.08 15.76 6.03
C ASN A 140 1.00 15.06 5.20
N LEU A 141 0.65 14.68 3.97
CA LEU A 141 1.50 13.90 3.08
C LEU A 141 2.77 14.65 2.70
N THR A 142 2.71 15.98 2.52
CA THR A 142 3.88 16.80 2.20
C THR A 142 4.97 16.66 3.26
N ASP A 143 4.60 16.80 4.54
CA ASP A 143 5.58 16.73 5.63
C ASP A 143 5.98 15.30 5.97
N GLN A 144 5.06 14.33 5.84
CA GLN A 144 5.37 12.92 6.08
C GLN A 144 6.34 12.36 5.03
N MET A 145 6.08 12.58 3.73
CA MET A 145 6.96 12.11 2.65
C MET A 145 8.35 12.78 2.71
N ALA A 146 8.44 14.04 3.12
CA ALA A 146 9.71 14.71 3.35
C ALA A 146 10.42 14.26 4.64
N GLY A 147 9.66 13.70 5.59
CA GLY A 147 10.08 13.36 6.94
C GLY A 147 10.05 11.86 7.20
N GLY A 148 9.16 11.44 8.10
CA GLY A 148 9.15 10.09 8.67
C GLY A 148 8.83 8.97 7.68
N TRP A 149 8.21 9.28 6.54
CA TRP A 149 7.87 8.31 5.49
C TRP A 149 8.83 8.34 4.31
N LYS A 150 9.90 9.14 4.37
CA LYS A 150 10.84 9.31 3.26
C LYS A 150 11.40 7.98 2.74
N ASP A 151 11.78 7.08 3.65
CA ASP A 151 12.36 5.77 3.29
C ASP A 151 11.35 4.83 2.61
N VAL A 152 10.06 5.12 2.73
CA VAL A 152 8.93 4.36 2.13
C VAL A 152 8.12 5.20 1.15
N THR A 153 8.66 6.33 0.70
CA THR A 153 8.06 7.16 -0.36
C THR A 153 8.69 6.75 -1.68
N ASN A 154 7.88 6.28 -2.63
CA ASN A 154 8.36 5.81 -3.93
C ASN A 154 9.14 6.93 -4.65
N PRO A 155 10.43 6.74 -4.98
CA PRO A 155 11.21 7.77 -5.68
C PRO A 155 10.71 8.05 -7.10
N GLY A 156 9.89 7.16 -7.69
CA GLY A 156 9.20 7.36 -8.96
C GLY A 156 7.85 8.10 -8.84
N LEU A 157 7.36 8.36 -7.62
CA LEU A 157 6.11 9.11 -7.41
C LEU A 157 6.31 10.59 -7.77
N ASP A 158 5.70 11.02 -8.88
CA ASP A 158 5.70 12.42 -9.30
C ASP A 158 4.35 13.08 -8.98
N LEU A 159 4.30 13.93 -7.93
CA LEU A 159 3.06 14.61 -7.52
C LEU A 159 2.46 15.50 -8.62
N PRO A 160 3.25 16.21 -9.44
CA PRO A 160 2.80 16.84 -10.67
C PRO A 160 1.99 15.99 -11.66
N ASP A 161 2.14 14.65 -11.66
CA ASP A 161 1.37 13.79 -12.57
C ASP A 161 -0.11 13.65 -12.15
N PHE A 162 -0.43 14.01 -10.90
CA PHE A 162 -1.80 13.99 -10.42
C PHE A 162 -2.61 15.19 -10.93
N MET A 163 -3.74 14.89 -11.55
CA MET A 163 -4.74 15.92 -11.85
C MET A 163 -5.51 16.30 -10.58
N GLY A 164 -5.77 17.60 -10.40
CA GLY A 164 -6.64 18.06 -9.32
C GLY A 164 -6.01 18.14 -7.94
N SER A 165 -4.69 18.06 -7.80
CA SER A 165 -3.98 18.18 -6.50
C SER A 165 -4.31 19.45 -5.71
N GLN A 166 -4.73 20.53 -6.39
CA GLN A 166 -5.23 21.75 -5.73
C GLN A 166 -6.46 21.52 -4.83
N PHE A 167 -7.31 20.54 -5.16
CA PHE A 167 -8.51 20.23 -4.37
C PHE A 167 -8.18 19.42 -3.11
N THR A 168 -7.06 18.71 -3.11
CA THR A 168 -6.57 17.90 -1.99
C THR A 168 -5.44 18.58 -1.21
N THR A 169 -5.16 19.85 -1.52
CA THR A 169 -4.18 20.70 -0.83
C THR A 169 -4.90 21.66 0.09
N GLY A 170 -4.50 21.68 1.37
CA GLY A 170 -5.05 22.59 2.37
C GLY A 170 -4.67 24.06 2.14
N PRO A 171 -5.36 25.01 2.81
CA PRO A 171 -5.04 26.43 2.73
C PRO A 171 -3.65 26.79 3.29
N ASP A 172 -3.02 25.87 4.02
CA ASP A 172 -1.63 25.91 4.47
C ASP A 172 -0.61 25.50 3.39
N GLY A 173 -1.09 25.15 2.19
CA GLY A 173 -0.26 24.72 1.06
C GLY A 173 0.25 23.29 1.19
N LYS A 174 -0.36 22.47 2.05
CA LYS A 174 0.05 21.09 2.31
C LYS A 174 -0.90 20.08 1.70
N LEU A 175 -0.37 19.02 1.11
CA LEU A 175 -1.15 17.93 0.52
C LEU A 175 -1.64 17.00 1.64
N TYR A 176 -2.94 16.73 1.70
CA TYR A 176 -3.54 15.81 2.69
C TYR A 176 -4.13 14.55 2.07
N GLN A 177 -4.44 14.56 0.77
CA GLN A 177 -4.94 13.39 0.05
C GLN A 177 -4.22 13.30 -1.31
N LEU A 178 -3.91 12.08 -1.75
CA LEU A 178 -3.55 11.84 -3.14
C LEU A 178 -4.83 11.87 -3.98
N PRO A 179 -4.90 12.65 -5.06
CA PRO A 179 -6.02 12.56 -5.99
C PRO A 179 -6.14 11.14 -6.54
N ASP A 180 -7.34 10.58 -6.47
CA ASP A 180 -7.60 9.19 -6.85
C ASP A 180 -8.45 9.13 -8.13
N GLN A 181 -9.52 9.92 -8.17
CA GLN A 181 -10.40 10.03 -9.34
C GLN A 181 -11.11 11.39 -9.40
N GLN A 182 -11.75 11.66 -10.53
CA GLN A 182 -12.52 12.88 -10.75
C GLN A 182 -13.90 12.57 -11.36
N PHE A 183 -14.95 13.11 -10.75
CA PHE A 183 -16.31 13.08 -11.28
C PHE A 183 -16.60 14.34 -12.09
N ALA A 184 -17.28 14.18 -13.23
CA ALA A 184 -17.96 15.27 -13.91
C ALA A 184 -19.36 15.40 -13.29
N ASN A 185 -19.47 16.16 -12.20
CA ASN A 185 -20.76 16.52 -11.60
C ASN A 185 -21.45 17.65 -12.38
#